data_AF-A0A1M6HVB1-F1
#
_entry.id   AF-A0A1M6HVB1-F1
#
_cell.length_a   1.000
_cell.length_b   1.000
_cell.length_c   1.000
_cell.angle_alpha   90.00
_cell.angle_beta   90.00
_cell.angle_gamma   90.00
#
_symmetry.space_group_name_H-M   'P 1'
#
loop_
_entity.id
_entity.type
_entity.pdbx_description
1 polymer ?
#
loop_
_entity_poly.entity_id
_entity_poly.type
_entity_poly.pdbx_seq_one_letter_code
_entity_poly.pdbx_strand_id
1 'polypeptide(L)'
;MDASIIFINGNIVTMDNGMIAEALAVENERILYVGDNSQAMKYLSVDTCVVNLKGKTITPVYNRTNPLGFIDDILREAAESNKDNRIYELLESMTLKASRDKKTGMIREGYLADIVVLDSNPLVLSFEMLESINLESVYIDGSLVYEATKREI
;
A
#
# COMPACT_ATOMS: atom_id res chain seq x y z
N MET A 1 20.18 -7.74 8.37
CA MET A 1 19.71 -6.75 7.39
C MET A 1 18.58 -6.06 8.09
N ASP A 2 18.68 -4.76 8.21
CA ASP A 2 17.85 -3.97 9.11
C ASP A 2 17.01 -3.03 8.25
N ALA A 3 15.77 -2.76 8.67
CA ALA A 3 14.87 -1.95 7.88
C ALA A 3 15.19 -0.45 8.03
N SER A 4 15.10 0.29 6.94
CA SER A 4 15.09 1.76 6.97
C SER A 4 13.75 2.27 7.52
N ILE A 5 12.65 1.61 7.16
CA ILE A 5 11.30 1.92 7.62
C ILE A 5 10.50 0.64 7.88
N ILE A 6 9.70 0.63 8.95
CA ILE A 6 8.76 -0.43 9.27
C ILE A 6 7.37 0.19 9.47
N PHE A 7 6.41 -0.27 8.67
CA PHE A 7 5.00 0.02 8.86
C PHE A 7 4.36 -1.07 9.72
N ILE A 8 3.60 -0.68 10.74
CA ILE A 8 2.92 -1.60 11.66
C ILE A 8 1.45 -1.24 11.85
N ASN A 9 0.66 -2.20 12.30
CA ASN A 9 -0.77 -2.10 12.59
C ASN A 9 -1.59 -1.60 11.38
N GLY A 10 -1.27 -2.09 10.19
CA GLY A 10 -1.97 -1.73 8.96
C GLY A 10 -2.80 -2.87 8.39
N ASN A 11 -3.52 -2.55 7.32
CA ASN A 11 -4.06 -3.52 6.37
C ASN A 11 -3.16 -3.50 5.13
N ILE A 12 -2.21 -4.43 5.04
CA ILE A 12 -1.26 -4.49 3.94
C ILE A 12 -1.83 -5.39 2.84
N VAL A 13 -2.43 -4.79 1.82
CA VAL A 13 -2.98 -5.48 0.66
C VAL A 13 -1.83 -5.89 -0.25
N THR A 14 -1.44 -7.16 -0.25
CA THR A 14 -0.17 -7.56 -0.90
C THR A 14 -0.26 -7.78 -2.40
N MET A 15 -1.48 -8.03 -2.92
CA MET A 15 -1.69 -8.56 -4.28
C MET A 15 -0.96 -9.89 -4.55
N ASP A 16 -0.61 -10.64 -3.50
CA ASP A 16 -0.04 -11.97 -3.58
C ASP A 16 -1.06 -13.00 -3.05
N ASN A 17 -1.81 -13.61 -3.96
CA ASN A 17 -2.79 -14.67 -3.67
C ASN A 17 -3.84 -14.31 -2.59
N GLY A 18 -4.31 -13.05 -2.57
CA GLY A 18 -5.30 -12.60 -1.58
C GLY A 18 -4.76 -12.39 -0.16
N MET A 19 -3.45 -12.53 0.06
CA MET A 19 -2.84 -12.30 1.37
C MET A 19 -3.03 -10.83 1.81
N ILE A 20 -3.51 -10.66 3.04
CA ILE A 20 -3.49 -9.38 3.76
C ILE A 20 -2.55 -9.54 4.95
N ALA A 21 -1.63 -8.61 5.10
CA ALA A 21 -0.67 -8.61 6.21
C ALA A 21 -0.92 -7.42 7.15
N GLU A 22 -0.21 -7.40 8.28
CA GLU A 22 -0.34 -6.35 9.30
C GLU A 22 0.82 -5.35 9.27
N ALA A 23 1.97 -5.79 8.77
CA ALA A 23 3.22 -5.04 8.80
C ALA A 23 4.06 -5.24 7.54
N LEU A 24 4.89 -4.24 7.25
CA LEU A 24 5.79 -4.18 6.10
C LEU A 24 7.12 -3.56 6.53
N ALA A 25 8.22 -4.27 6.33
CA ALA A 25 9.58 -3.76 6.57
C ALA A 25 10.30 -3.53 5.23
N VAL A 26 10.91 -2.36 5.09
CA VAL A 26 11.58 -1.92 3.86
C VAL A 26 12.99 -1.45 4.18
N GLU A 27 13.97 -1.90 3.40
CA GLU A 27 15.35 -1.44 3.42
C GLU A 27 15.67 -0.83 2.06
N ASN A 28 15.99 0.47 2.05
CA ASN A 28 16.13 1.26 0.83
C ASN A 28 14.91 1.06 -0.08
N GLU A 29 15.10 0.52 -1.28
CA GLU A 29 14.04 0.33 -2.27
C GLU A 29 13.30 -1.00 -2.13
N ARG A 30 13.74 -1.90 -1.24
CA ARG A 30 13.29 -3.30 -1.22
C ARG A 30 12.55 -3.69 0.04
N ILE A 31 11.52 -4.51 -0.17
CA ILE A 31 10.77 -5.14 0.91
C ILE A 31 11.64 -6.23 1.53
N LEU A 32 11.93 -6.10 2.83
CA LEU A 32 12.61 -7.13 3.61
C LEU A 32 11.63 -8.16 4.16
N TYR A 33 10.44 -7.71 4.56
CA TYR A 33 9.44 -8.56 5.20
C TYR A 33 8.03 -8.01 5.00
N VAL A 34 7.06 -8.92 4.84
CA VAL A 34 5.63 -8.62 4.88
C VAL A 34 4.93 -9.73 5.64
N GLY A 35 4.12 -9.37 6.64
CA GLY A 35 3.45 -10.34 7.49
C GLY A 35 2.94 -9.72 8.79
N ASP A 36 3.15 -10.39 9.92
CA ASP A 36 2.66 -9.92 11.20
C ASP A 36 3.57 -8.87 11.86
N ASN A 37 2.99 -8.07 12.75
CA ASN A 37 3.70 -7.02 13.46
C ASN A 37 4.92 -7.54 14.25
N SER A 38 4.79 -8.70 14.91
CA SER A 38 5.82 -9.21 15.80
C SER A 38 7.09 -9.62 15.04
N GLN A 39 6.93 -10.22 13.86
CA GLN A 39 8.04 -10.62 13.02
C GLN A 39 8.67 -9.44 12.29
N ALA A 40 7.87 -8.45 11.87
CA ALA A 40 8.40 -7.23 11.26
C ALA A 40 9.35 -6.47 12.21
N MET A 41 9.03 -6.44 13.51
CA MET A 41 9.88 -5.79 14.52
C MET A 41 11.26 -6.44 14.71
N LYS A 42 11.49 -7.65 14.18
CA LYS A 42 12.83 -8.28 14.19
C LYS A 42 13.84 -7.56 13.27
N TYR A 43 13.36 -6.72 12.36
CA TYR A 43 14.18 -5.90 11.47
C TYR A 43 14.47 -4.49 12.04
N LEU A 44 14.03 -4.21 13.27
CA LEU A 44 14.24 -2.92 13.94
C LEU A 44 15.72 -2.72 14.31
N SER A 45 16.25 -1.56 13.96
CA SER A 45 17.54 -1.03 14.43
C SER A 45 17.37 0.37 15.01
N VAL A 46 18.48 0.96 15.47
CA VAL A 46 18.50 2.34 16.00
C VAL A 46 18.13 3.39 14.95
N ASP A 47 18.40 3.12 13.67
CA ASP A 47 18.17 4.05 12.56
C ASP A 47 16.82 3.81 11.85
N THR A 48 16.05 2.81 12.30
CA THR A 48 14.79 2.43 11.69
C THR A 48 13.67 3.42 12.05
N CYS A 49 12.99 3.95 11.03
CA CYS A 49 11.75 4.71 11.21
C CYS A 49 10.56 3.74 11.39
N VAL A 50 9.81 3.87 12.49
CA VAL A 50 8.59 3.05 12.70
C VAL A 50 7.35 3.91 12.49
N VAL A 51 6.53 3.51 11.53
CA VAL A 51 5.25 4.17 11.20
C VAL A 51 4.10 3.29 11.69
N ASN A 52 3.36 3.79 12.67
CA ASN A 52 2.11 3.15 13.10
C ASN A 52 0.96 3.59 12.20
N LEU A 53 0.47 2.68 11.37
CA LEU A 53 -0.61 2.90 10.42
C LEU A 53 -1.98 3.05 11.09
N LYS A 54 -2.16 2.59 12.34
CA LYS A 54 -3.43 2.71 13.09
C LYS A 54 -4.65 2.21 12.31
N GLY A 55 -4.51 1.10 11.59
CA GLY A 55 -5.58 0.49 10.79
C GLY A 55 -5.70 1.02 9.37
N LYS A 56 -4.85 1.97 8.95
CA LYS A 56 -4.77 2.42 7.56
C LYS A 56 -4.31 1.32 6.63
N THR A 57 -4.57 1.51 5.34
CA THR A 57 -4.28 0.50 4.31
C THR A 57 -3.04 0.86 3.53
N ILE A 58 -2.20 -0.15 3.26
CA ILE A 58 -1.15 -0.08 2.25
C ILE A 58 -1.58 -0.94 1.05
N THR A 59 -1.41 -0.43 -0.16
CA THR A 59 -1.53 -1.21 -1.40
C THR A 59 -0.32 -0.92 -2.30
N PRO A 60 0.17 -1.90 -3.10
CA PRO A 60 1.21 -1.65 -4.07
C PRO A 60 0.73 -0.66 -5.13
N VAL A 61 1.65 0.12 -5.69
CA VAL A 61 1.41 0.95 -6.86
C VAL A 61 2.44 0.65 -7.94
N TYR A 62 1.98 0.34 -9.15
CA TYR A 62 2.88 0.13 -10.30
C TYR A 62 3.15 1.44 -11.06
N ASN A 63 2.15 2.32 -11.16
CA ASN A 63 2.28 3.57 -11.91
C ASN A 63 3.11 4.59 -11.12
N ARG A 64 4.43 4.58 -11.36
CA ARG A 64 5.38 5.53 -10.77
C ARG A 64 5.28 6.96 -11.30
N THR A 65 4.69 7.16 -12.48
CA THR A 65 4.64 8.49 -13.14
C THR A 65 3.50 9.35 -12.61
N ASN A 66 2.36 8.75 -12.31
CA ASN A 66 1.22 9.43 -11.68
C ASN A 66 0.54 8.51 -10.66
N PRO A 67 1.17 8.24 -9.50
CA PRO A 67 0.61 7.33 -8.49
C PRO A 67 -0.74 7.80 -7.94
N LEU A 68 -0.88 9.12 -7.71
CA LEU A 68 -2.08 9.73 -7.13
C LEU A 68 -3.28 9.55 -8.05
N GLY A 69 -3.20 10.05 -9.29
CA GLY A 69 -4.31 9.95 -10.24
C GLY A 69 -4.67 8.50 -10.59
N PHE A 70 -3.70 7.59 -10.56
CA PHE A 70 -3.96 6.17 -10.76
C PHE A 70 -4.86 5.57 -9.68
N ILE A 71 -4.62 5.91 -8.41
CA ILE A 71 -5.47 5.46 -7.30
C ILE A 71 -6.84 6.11 -7.34
N ASP A 72 -6.90 7.42 -7.62
CA ASP A 72 -8.17 8.14 -7.74
C ASP A 72 -9.05 7.55 -8.85
N ASP A 73 -8.45 7.18 -9.99
CA ASP A 73 -9.15 6.54 -11.10
C ASP A 73 -9.70 5.17 -10.71
N ILE A 74 -8.94 4.36 -9.94
CA ILE A 74 -9.40 3.05 -9.44
C ILE A 74 -10.58 3.21 -8.48
N LEU A 75 -10.48 4.13 -7.52
CA LEU A 75 -11.52 4.35 -6.53
C LEU A 75 -12.81 4.85 -7.18
N ARG A 76 -12.70 5.75 -8.16
CA ARG A 76 -13.83 6.26 -8.95
C ARG A 76 -14.48 5.16 -9.80
N GLU A 77 -13.67 4.38 -10.54
CA GLU A 77 -14.20 3.27 -11.35
C GLU A 77 -14.91 2.24 -10.47
N ALA A 78 -14.33 1.92 -9.31
CA ALA A 78 -14.96 1.02 -8.36
C ALA A 78 -16.30 1.55 -7.83
N ALA A 79 -16.36 2.83 -7.45
CA ALA A 79 -17.57 3.50 -6.96
C ALA A 79 -18.68 3.51 -8.02
N GLU A 80 -18.35 3.87 -9.26
CA GLU A 80 -19.31 3.92 -10.38
C GLU A 80 -19.88 2.55 -10.77
N SER A 81 -19.10 1.48 -10.55
CA SER A 81 -19.48 0.14 -10.97
C SER A 81 -20.67 -0.45 -10.18
N ASN A 82 -21.06 0.14 -9.04
CA ASN A 82 -22.14 -0.32 -8.14
C ASN A 82 -22.06 -1.83 -7.82
N LYS A 83 -20.84 -2.37 -7.71
CA LYS A 83 -20.59 -3.79 -7.46
C LYS A 83 -19.58 -3.96 -6.34
N ASP A 84 -20.08 -4.37 -5.18
CA ASP A 84 -19.33 -4.47 -3.91
C ASP A 84 -18.04 -5.32 -3.96
N ASN A 85 -17.90 -6.24 -4.93
CA ASN A 85 -16.82 -7.24 -4.93
C ASN A 85 -15.72 -7.04 -6.00
N ARG A 86 -15.62 -5.86 -6.63
CA ARG A 86 -14.66 -5.65 -7.74
C ARG A 86 -13.40 -4.86 -7.42
N ILE A 87 -13.31 -4.23 -6.25
CA ILE A 87 -12.16 -3.37 -5.93
C ILE A 87 -10.85 -4.15 -5.96
N TYR A 88 -10.85 -5.36 -5.37
CA TYR A 88 -9.68 -6.23 -5.43
C TYR A 88 -9.35 -6.60 -6.88
N GLU A 89 -10.34 -6.98 -7.69
CA GLU A 89 -10.14 -7.32 -9.11
C GLU A 89 -9.62 -6.13 -9.93
N LEU A 90 -10.08 -4.91 -9.64
CA LEU A 90 -9.63 -3.68 -10.29
C LEU A 90 -8.18 -3.37 -9.91
N LEU A 91 -7.88 -3.34 -8.61
CA LEU A 91 -6.52 -3.20 -8.10
C LEU A 91 -5.59 -4.28 -8.68
N GLU A 92 -6.01 -5.53 -8.69
CA GLU A 92 -5.25 -6.65 -9.24
C GLU A 92 -5.03 -6.47 -10.75
N SER A 93 -6.09 -6.15 -11.50
CA SER A 93 -6.01 -6.03 -12.95
C SER A 93 -5.10 -4.87 -13.39
N MET A 94 -5.12 -3.75 -12.68
CA MET A 94 -4.36 -2.57 -13.05
C MET A 94 -2.93 -2.62 -12.51
N THR A 95 -2.69 -3.36 -11.42
CA THR A 95 -1.37 -3.48 -10.81
C THR A 95 -0.57 -4.66 -11.38
N LEU A 96 -1.18 -5.86 -11.50
CA LEU A 96 -0.48 -7.05 -11.98
C LEU A 96 -0.33 -7.11 -13.49
N LYS A 97 -1.38 -6.76 -14.26
CA LYS A 97 -1.30 -6.83 -15.74
C LYS A 97 -0.39 -5.76 -16.34
N ALA A 98 -0.23 -4.64 -15.63
CA ALA A 98 0.66 -3.55 -16.05
C ALA A 98 2.14 -3.86 -15.73
N SER A 99 2.41 -4.70 -14.73
CA SER A 99 3.76 -5.08 -14.31
C SER A 99 4.44 -5.98 -15.35
N ARG A 100 5.33 -5.38 -16.17
CA ARG A 100 6.07 -6.09 -17.23
C ARG A 100 7.29 -6.87 -16.72
N ASP A 101 7.84 -6.48 -15.57
CA ASP A 101 9.03 -7.09 -14.96
C ASP A 101 8.69 -7.61 -13.55
N LYS A 102 9.14 -8.82 -13.25
CA LYS A 102 8.68 -9.69 -12.13
C LYS A 102 9.00 -9.21 -10.70
N LYS A 103 9.09 -7.90 -10.41
CA LYS A 103 9.43 -7.36 -9.07
C LYS A 103 8.70 -6.07 -8.67
N THR A 104 7.60 -5.75 -9.36
CA THR A 104 6.73 -4.60 -9.05
C THR A 104 5.27 -5.03 -9.05
N GLY A 105 4.41 -4.25 -8.38
CA GLY A 105 2.97 -4.49 -8.38
C GLY A 105 2.47 -5.58 -7.41
N MET A 106 3.36 -6.13 -6.59
CA MET A 106 3.01 -6.95 -5.43
C MET A 106 3.88 -6.50 -4.25
N ILE A 107 3.38 -6.67 -3.03
CA ILE A 107 4.16 -6.52 -1.81
C ILE A 107 4.65 -7.90 -1.42
N ARG A 108 5.92 -8.18 -1.73
CA ARG A 108 6.58 -9.46 -1.48
C ARG A 108 8.04 -9.22 -1.14
N GLU A 109 8.61 -10.06 -0.29
CA GLU A 109 10.03 -10.01 0.03
C GLU A 109 10.92 -9.97 -1.23
N GLY A 110 11.85 -9.02 -1.26
CA GLY A 110 12.76 -8.75 -2.38
C GLY A 110 12.20 -7.88 -3.51
N TYR A 111 10.89 -7.56 -3.50
CA TYR A 111 10.27 -6.66 -4.48
C TYR A 111 10.46 -5.20 -4.11
N LEU A 112 10.20 -4.31 -5.08
CA LEU A 112 10.31 -2.87 -4.87
C LEU A 112 9.19 -2.37 -3.97
N ALA A 113 9.53 -1.47 -3.05
CA ALA A 113 8.60 -0.83 -2.12
C ALA A 113 7.93 0.38 -2.76
N ASP A 114 7.20 0.14 -3.87
CA ASP A 114 6.30 1.14 -4.45
C ASP A 114 4.91 0.93 -3.86
N ILE A 115 4.54 1.83 -2.94
CA ILE A 115 3.33 1.69 -2.14
C ILE A 115 2.60 3.01 -1.99
N VAL A 116 1.28 2.91 -1.80
CA VAL A 116 0.44 4.02 -1.36
C VAL A 116 -0.20 3.66 -0.02
N VAL A 117 -0.36 4.68 0.83
CA VAL A 117 -1.07 4.59 2.09
C VAL A 117 -2.41 5.31 1.94
N LEU A 118 -3.50 4.60 2.24
CA LEU A 118 -4.87 5.11 2.24
C LEU A 118 -5.35 5.23 3.68
N ASP A 119 -6.15 6.27 3.97
CA ASP A 119 -6.69 6.50 5.31
C ASP A 119 -7.72 5.43 5.75
N SER A 120 -8.26 4.69 4.80
CA SER A 120 -9.34 3.72 4.97
C SER A 120 -9.09 2.47 4.14
N ASN A 121 -9.73 1.36 4.53
CA ASN A 121 -9.60 0.09 3.81
C ASN A 121 -10.64 -0.04 2.69
N PRO A 122 -10.24 0.09 1.41
CA PRO A 122 -11.18 0.03 0.29
C PRO A 122 -11.80 -1.36 0.13
N LEU A 123 -11.21 -2.43 0.66
CA LEU A 123 -11.73 -3.80 0.49
C LEU A 123 -12.94 -4.12 1.38
N VAL A 124 -13.28 -3.26 2.34
CA VAL A 124 -14.38 -3.48 3.30
C VAL A 124 -15.42 -2.36 3.32
N LEU A 125 -15.18 -1.28 2.58
CA LEU A 125 -16.11 -0.16 2.45
C LEU A 125 -17.18 -0.46 1.39
N SER A 126 -18.36 0.14 1.56
CA SER A 126 -19.38 0.15 0.50
C SER A 126 -18.97 1.08 -0.64
N PHE A 127 -19.52 0.86 -1.83
CA PHE A 127 -19.13 1.63 -3.03
C PHE A 127 -19.34 3.14 -2.88
N GLU A 128 -20.34 3.59 -2.11
CA GLU A 128 -20.61 5.01 -1.85
C GLU A 128 -19.54 5.67 -0.98
N MET A 129 -18.80 4.88 -0.19
CA MET A 129 -17.74 5.39 0.70
C MET A 129 -16.37 5.42 0.01
N LEU A 130 -16.20 4.79 -1.15
CA LEU A 130 -14.90 4.69 -1.82
C LEU A 130 -14.35 6.05 -2.26
N GLU A 131 -15.21 6.97 -2.70
CA GLU A 131 -14.82 8.34 -3.07
C GLU A 131 -14.37 9.18 -1.86
N SER A 132 -14.69 8.75 -0.63
CA SER A 132 -14.28 9.45 0.59
C SER A 132 -12.89 9.05 1.09
N ILE A 133 -12.31 7.98 0.54
CA ILE A 133 -10.99 7.49 0.90
C ILE A 133 -9.95 8.52 0.49
N ASN A 134 -9.10 8.93 1.43
CA ASN A 134 -8.02 9.87 1.15
C ASN A 134 -6.70 9.13 1.04
N LEU A 135 -5.89 9.55 0.07
CA LEU A 135 -4.50 9.13 0.00
C LEU A 135 -3.68 9.91 1.03
N GLU A 136 -3.00 9.19 1.93
CA GLU A 136 -2.21 9.79 2.99
C GLU A 136 -0.74 9.96 2.60
N SER A 137 -0.14 8.96 1.97
CA SER A 137 1.25 9.06 1.51
C SER A 137 1.55 8.13 0.34
N VAL A 138 2.58 8.47 -0.43
CA VAL A 138 3.12 7.65 -1.52
C VAL A 138 4.60 7.44 -1.29
N TYR A 139 5.04 6.20 -1.40
CA TYR A 139 6.45 5.82 -1.41
C TYR A 139 6.78 5.19 -2.76
N ILE A 140 7.85 5.67 -3.40
CA ILE A 140 8.37 5.12 -4.66
C ILE A 140 9.85 4.82 -4.44
N ASP A 141 10.29 3.64 -4.86
CA ASP A 141 11.64 3.12 -4.54
C ASP A 141 11.92 3.21 -3.03
N GLY A 142 10.90 2.93 -2.20
CA GLY A 142 10.96 3.01 -0.74
C GLY A 142 11.10 4.40 -0.15
N SER A 143 11.16 5.45 -0.97
CA SER A 143 11.28 6.85 -0.53
C SER A 143 9.93 7.56 -0.55
N LEU A 144 9.64 8.34 0.49
CA LEU A 144 8.42 9.17 0.57
C LEU A 144 8.47 10.27 -0.51
N VAL A 145 7.52 10.25 -1.44
CA VAL A 145 7.42 11.26 -2.53
C VAL A 145 6.20 12.16 -2.41
N TYR A 146 5.22 11.75 -1.62
CA TYR A 146 4.03 12.54 -1.30
C TYR A 146 3.55 12.20 0.10
N GLU A 147 3.15 13.23 0.85
CA GLU A 147 2.46 13.10 2.12
C GLU A 147 1.36 14.16 2.19
N ALA A 148 0.14 13.75 2.50
CA ALA A 148 -0.97 14.66 2.69
C ALA A 148 -0.73 15.49 3.96
N THR A 149 -0.60 16.80 3.81
CA THR A 149 -0.53 17.71 4.97
C THR A 149 -1.81 17.55 5.79
N LYS A 150 -1.69 17.22 7.08
CA LYS A 150 -2.85 17.16 8.00
C LYS A 150 -3.63 18.47 7.90
N ARG A 151 -4.89 18.40 7.47
CA ARG A 151 -5.86 19.43 7.83
C ARG A 151 -6.13 19.26 9.32
N GLU A 152 -5.47 20.05 10.16
CA GLU A 152 -5.96 20.28 11.52
C GLU A 152 -7.35 20.90 11.38
N ILE A 153 -8.37 20.19 11.88
CA ILE A 153 -9.73 20.71 12.06
C ILE A 153 -9.78 21.38 13.43
#